data_AF-A0A7X7PW69-F1
#
_entry.id   AF-A0A7X7PW69-F1
#
_cell.length_a   1.000
_cell.length_b   1.000
_cell.length_c   1.000
_cell.angle_alpha   90.00
_cell.angle_beta   90.00
_cell.angle_gamma   90.00
#
_symmetry.space_group_name_H-M   'P 1'
#
loop_
_entity.id
_entity.type
_entity.pdbx_description
1 polymer ?
#
loop_
_entity_poly.entity_id
_entity_poly.type
_entity_poly.pdbx_seq_one_letter_code
_entity_poly.pdbx_strand_id
1 'polypeptide(L)'
;MPKAWLHTFLKSGRRCSSRAACLLAFALAAVDARASEPPDVMTAHLAALAATLPEQARDALDRIASTDRKLLAARSYVKSGDRLVDRWSWTACRISEAEQSHEYRRMLTSIRSVTKQFEAQNPGFSLYANTQVRTLELQLERWNANPRVGSVALELQNALARELRTRSYPPRPSEESIGRFKAFLVQWYPSTPAPLAAPGLSAHGQLRAVGFQITRGDRVIAGTSVASVVQAWERPGWHEKLRRAVEAAGGEFVGPLRAPNEPWHYTYVWSSQVASASAAP
;
A
#
# COMPACT_ATOMS: atom_id res chain seq x y z
N MET A 1 22.50 -8.76 39.80
CA MET A 1 23.67 -9.60 40.14
C MET A 1 24.31 -10.09 38.85
N PRO A 2 25.57 -9.72 38.57
CA PRO A 2 26.23 -9.99 37.29
C PRO A 2 27.14 -11.24 37.38
N LYS A 3 27.29 -11.98 36.29
CA LYS A 3 28.44 -12.87 36.10
C LYS A 3 29.07 -12.60 34.75
N ALA A 4 30.19 -11.88 34.82
CA ALA A 4 31.24 -11.83 33.82
C ALA A 4 31.99 -13.17 33.77
N TRP A 5 32.55 -13.52 32.61
CA TRP A 5 33.71 -14.41 32.52
C TRP A 5 34.70 -13.87 31.49
N LEU A 6 35.92 -13.65 31.96
CA LEU A 6 37.11 -13.20 31.24
C LEU A 6 37.86 -14.38 30.60
N HIS A 7 38.48 -14.08 29.45
CA HIS A 7 39.81 -14.48 28.93
C HIS A 7 40.49 -15.78 29.38
N THR A 8 41.03 -16.54 28.40
CA THR A 8 42.48 -16.88 28.40
C THR A 8 43.02 -17.17 26.98
N PHE A 9 44.20 -16.61 26.73
CA PHE A 9 45.14 -16.79 25.60
C PHE A 9 45.88 -18.14 25.63
N LEU A 10 46.44 -18.59 24.50
CA LEU A 10 47.76 -19.27 24.34
C LEU A 10 48.04 -19.50 22.83
N LYS A 11 48.91 -18.70 22.21
CA LYS A 11 50.34 -18.96 21.85
C LYS A 11 50.62 -19.93 20.68
N SER A 12 50.96 -19.29 19.54
CA SER A 12 52.10 -19.53 18.63
C SER A 12 52.80 -20.90 18.55
N GLY A 13 52.88 -21.44 17.33
CA GLY A 13 53.94 -22.33 16.85
C GLY A 13 54.45 -21.87 15.48
N ARG A 14 55.77 -21.69 15.34
CA ARG A 14 56.48 -21.18 14.16
C ARG A 14 57.09 -22.33 13.34
N ARG A 15 57.05 -22.13 12.00
CA ARG A 15 58.06 -22.45 10.94
C ARG A 15 58.44 -23.91 10.67
N CYS A 16 58.32 -24.31 9.39
CA CYS A 16 59.48 -24.78 8.63
C CYS A 16 59.25 -24.65 7.12
N SER A 17 60.29 -24.22 6.41
CA SER A 17 60.37 -23.92 4.97
C SER A 17 60.38 -25.18 4.09
N SER A 18 60.00 -25.05 2.81
CA SER A 18 60.88 -25.35 1.65
C SER A 18 60.16 -25.33 0.29
N ARG A 19 60.81 -24.59 -0.64
CA ARG A 19 61.04 -24.88 -2.08
C ARG A 19 59.86 -24.97 -3.06
N ALA A 20 59.77 -23.90 -3.86
CA ALA A 20 59.84 -23.87 -5.34
C ALA A 20 59.08 -24.93 -6.17
N ALA A 21 58.07 -24.48 -6.92
CA ALA A 21 57.86 -24.89 -8.31
C ALA A 21 57.02 -23.83 -9.04
N CYS A 22 57.56 -23.31 -10.13
CA CYS A 22 56.84 -22.52 -11.13
C CYS A 22 55.79 -23.39 -11.83
N LEU A 23 54.53 -22.98 -11.81
CA LEU A 23 53.58 -23.24 -12.89
C LEU A 23 52.74 -21.98 -13.09
N LEU A 24 53.04 -21.25 -14.18
CA LEU A 24 52.15 -20.27 -14.77
C LEU A 24 50.93 -21.03 -15.28
N ALA A 25 49.86 -21.05 -14.50
CA ALA A 25 48.53 -21.40 -14.99
C ALA A 25 47.80 -20.08 -15.29
N PHE A 26 47.82 -19.66 -16.56
CA PHE A 26 46.83 -18.72 -17.08
C PHE A 26 45.48 -19.44 -17.03
N ALA A 27 44.80 -19.35 -15.89
CA ALA A 27 43.39 -19.67 -15.81
C ALA A 27 42.64 -18.58 -16.60
N LEU A 28 42.34 -18.89 -17.86
CA LEU A 28 41.26 -18.24 -18.59
C LEU A 28 39.98 -18.48 -17.77
N ALA A 29 39.67 -17.54 -16.89
CA ALA A 29 38.31 -17.40 -16.38
C ALA A 29 37.45 -17.07 -17.60
N ALA A 30 36.82 -18.08 -18.16
CA ALA A 30 35.65 -17.88 -18.99
C ALA A 30 34.66 -17.12 -18.10
N VAL A 31 34.59 -15.80 -18.30
CA VAL A 31 33.46 -15.01 -17.84
C VAL A 31 32.29 -15.63 -18.57
N ASP A 32 31.54 -16.47 -17.85
CA ASP A 32 30.22 -16.91 -18.24
C ASP A 32 29.36 -15.66 -18.28
N ALA A 33 29.46 -14.93 -19.40
CA ALA A 33 28.44 -14.02 -19.85
C ALA A 33 27.25 -14.91 -20.19
N ARG A 34 26.54 -15.38 -19.17
CA ARG A 34 25.14 -15.74 -19.31
C ARG A 34 24.48 -14.49 -19.85
N ALA A 35 24.33 -14.44 -21.16
CA ALA A 35 23.48 -13.47 -21.81
C ALA A 35 22.13 -13.63 -21.12
N SER A 36 21.81 -12.71 -20.21
CA SER A 36 20.51 -12.65 -19.57
C SER A 36 19.49 -12.70 -20.71
N GLU A 37 18.60 -13.70 -20.69
CA GLU A 37 17.52 -13.74 -21.65
C GLU A 37 16.87 -12.34 -21.69
N PRO A 38 16.56 -11.82 -22.89
CA PRO A 38 15.95 -10.51 -22.98
C PRO A 38 14.71 -10.51 -22.08
N PRO A 39 14.55 -9.50 -21.20
CA PRO A 39 13.42 -9.47 -20.29
C PRO A 39 12.14 -9.65 -21.10
N ASP A 40 11.24 -10.50 -20.59
CA ASP A 40 9.92 -10.67 -21.20
C ASP A 40 9.29 -9.29 -21.45
N VAL A 41 8.57 -9.14 -22.56
CA VAL A 41 7.98 -7.88 -23.02
C VAL A 41 7.21 -7.19 -21.89
N MET A 42 6.45 -7.94 -21.08
CA MET A 42 5.73 -7.38 -19.93
C MET A 42 6.70 -6.79 -18.90
N THR A 43 7.73 -7.54 -18.50
CA THR A 43 8.74 -7.10 -17.52
C THR A 43 9.50 -5.86 -18.01
N ALA A 44 9.88 -5.82 -19.28
CA ALA A 44 10.56 -4.68 -19.88
C ALA A 44 9.69 -3.41 -19.87
N HIS A 45 8.40 -3.53 -20.25
CA HIS A 45 7.49 -2.39 -20.24
C HIS A 45 7.13 -1.92 -18.83
N LEU A 46 6.99 -2.85 -17.87
CA LEU A 46 6.76 -2.50 -16.47
C LEU A 46 7.96 -1.73 -15.90
N ALA A 47 9.19 -2.16 -16.19
CA ALA A 47 10.40 -1.46 -15.76
C ALA A 47 10.50 -0.05 -16.38
N ALA A 48 10.24 0.07 -17.69
CA ALA A 48 10.25 1.36 -18.37
C ALA A 48 9.16 2.32 -17.85
N LEU A 49 7.96 1.80 -17.57
CA LEU A 49 6.89 2.57 -16.92
C LEU A 49 7.28 2.98 -15.49
N ALA A 50 7.87 2.07 -14.71
CA ALA A 50 8.31 2.37 -13.34
C ALA A 50 9.32 3.52 -13.33
N ALA A 51 10.25 3.58 -14.29
CA ALA A 51 11.23 4.66 -14.40
C ALA A 51 10.58 6.06 -14.55
N THR A 52 9.35 6.16 -15.07
CA THR A 52 8.62 7.44 -15.19
C THR A 52 7.89 7.85 -13.91
N LEU A 53 7.81 6.98 -12.90
CA LEU A 53 7.12 7.27 -11.65
C LEU A 53 8.03 8.02 -10.67
N PRO A 54 7.48 8.77 -9.69
CA PRO A 54 8.25 9.35 -8.60
C PRO A 54 9.06 8.29 -7.83
N GLU A 55 10.20 8.71 -7.26
CA GLU A 55 11.17 7.82 -6.57
C GLU A 55 10.50 6.89 -5.55
N GLN A 56 9.72 7.44 -4.62
CA GLN A 56 8.99 6.67 -3.61
C GLN A 56 8.08 5.56 -4.19
N ALA A 57 7.50 5.77 -5.37
CA ALA A 57 6.69 4.75 -6.04
C ALA A 57 7.55 3.67 -6.68
N ARG A 58 8.73 4.02 -7.21
CA ARG A 58 9.73 3.06 -7.70
C ARG A 58 10.24 2.18 -6.57
N ASP A 59 10.62 2.79 -5.45
CA ASP A 59 11.10 2.07 -4.27
C ASP A 59 10.03 1.10 -3.73
N ALA A 60 8.76 1.52 -3.73
CA ALA A 60 7.66 0.64 -3.35
C ALA A 60 7.49 -0.52 -4.34
N LEU A 61 7.60 -0.29 -5.65
CA LEU A 61 7.56 -1.35 -6.66
C LEU A 61 8.70 -2.35 -6.48
N ASP A 62 9.90 -1.91 -6.11
CA ASP A 62 11.05 -2.78 -5.89
C ASP A 62 10.85 -3.71 -4.69
N ARG A 63 10.10 -3.26 -3.67
CA ARG A 63 9.76 -4.03 -2.46
C ARG A 63 8.55 -4.96 -2.63
N ILE A 64 7.86 -4.94 -3.78
CA ILE A 64 6.74 -5.85 -4.05
C ILE A 64 7.26 -7.17 -4.63
N ALA A 65 6.83 -8.29 -4.06
CA ALA A 65 7.50 -9.58 -4.26
C ALA A 65 7.40 -10.14 -5.69
N SER A 66 6.26 -9.96 -6.37
CA SER A 66 5.97 -10.63 -7.64
C SER A 66 5.52 -9.66 -8.74
N THR A 67 5.82 -9.98 -9.99
CA THR A 67 5.58 -9.11 -11.15
C THR A 67 4.11 -8.77 -11.36
N ASP A 68 3.20 -9.72 -11.14
CA ASP A 68 1.75 -9.51 -11.18
C ASP A 68 1.30 -8.48 -10.13
N ARG A 69 1.81 -8.56 -8.90
CA ARG A 69 1.51 -7.61 -7.83
C ARG A 69 2.12 -6.24 -8.11
N LYS A 70 3.33 -6.18 -8.69
CA LYS A 70 3.96 -4.93 -9.14
C LYS A 70 3.09 -4.27 -10.21
N LEU A 71 2.58 -5.04 -11.16
CA LEU A 71 1.70 -4.56 -12.23
C LEU A 71 0.42 -3.92 -11.67
N LEU A 72 -0.22 -4.57 -10.69
CA LEU A 72 -1.42 -4.05 -10.05
C LEU A 72 -1.15 -2.78 -9.22
N ALA A 73 0.01 -2.68 -8.58
CA ALA A 73 0.43 -1.47 -7.88
C ALA A 73 0.75 -0.33 -8.87
N ALA A 74 1.52 -0.61 -9.92
CA ALA A 74 1.87 0.35 -10.97
C ALA A 74 0.62 0.93 -11.64
N ARG A 75 -0.39 0.09 -11.92
CA ARG A 75 -1.71 0.57 -12.37
C ARG A 75 -2.28 1.63 -11.45
N SER A 76 -2.26 1.40 -10.13
CA SER A 76 -2.80 2.35 -9.16
C SER A 76 -2.00 3.64 -9.08
N TYR A 77 -0.68 3.57 -9.23
CA TYR A 77 0.21 4.72 -9.24
C TYR A 77 -0.03 5.59 -10.47
N VAL A 78 -0.03 4.98 -11.66
CA VAL A 78 -0.34 5.65 -12.91
C VAL A 78 -1.73 6.27 -12.89
N LYS A 79 -2.74 5.55 -12.38
CA LYS A 79 -4.11 6.07 -12.28
C LYS A 79 -4.22 7.28 -11.34
N SER A 80 -3.31 7.40 -10.37
CA SER A 80 -3.27 8.57 -9.49
C SER A 80 -2.70 9.81 -10.17
N GLY A 81 -1.95 9.64 -11.27
CA GLY A 81 -1.39 10.73 -12.06
C GLY A 81 -0.60 11.71 -11.19
N ASP A 82 -0.80 13.00 -11.43
CA ASP A 82 -0.09 14.08 -10.73
C ASP A 82 -0.39 14.12 -9.23
N ARG A 83 -1.52 13.52 -8.80
CA ARG A 83 -1.90 13.43 -7.38
C ARG A 83 -1.19 12.32 -6.62
N LEU A 84 -0.33 11.53 -7.27
CA LEU A 84 0.36 10.41 -6.64
C LEU A 84 1.18 10.84 -5.42
N VAL A 85 1.96 11.91 -5.55
CA VAL A 85 2.82 12.43 -4.47
C VAL A 85 1.98 12.94 -3.30
N ASP A 86 0.94 13.70 -3.57
CA ASP A 86 0.06 14.27 -2.54
C ASP A 86 -0.71 13.22 -1.75
N ARG A 87 -0.98 12.07 -2.38
CA ARG A 87 -1.68 10.93 -1.77
C ARG A 87 -0.72 9.95 -1.11
N TRP A 88 0.58 10.13 -1.28
CA TRP A 88 1.57 9.21 -0.76
C TRP A 88 1.56 9.19 0.77
N SER A 89 1.79 8.00 1.32
CA SER A 89 1.83 7.79 2.77
C SER A 89 2.97 8.58 3.38
N TRP A 90 2.74 9.13 4.56
CA TRP A 90 3.69 9.98 5.24
C TRP A 90 4.80 9.16 5.91
N THR A 91 5.95 9.81 6.08
CA THR A 91 7.05 9.28 6.88
C THR A 91 6.69 9.30 8.36
N ALA A 92 7.38 8.50 9.18
CA ALA A 92 7.18 8.48 10.63
C ALA A 92 7.37 9.88 11.27
N CYS A 93 8.33 10.67 10.79
CA CYS A 93 8.53 12.04 11.25
C CYS A 93 7.29 12.91 11.01
N ARG A 94 6.77 12.92 9.77
CA ARG A 94 5.57 13.69 9.41
C ARG A 94 4.31 13.21 10.13
N ILE A 95 4.20 11.90 10.40
CA ILE A 95 3.13 11.32 11.25
C ILE A 95 3.23 11.89 12.67
N SER A 96 4.41 11.86 13.29
CA SER A 96 4.63 12.39 14.63
C SER A 96 4.33 13.90 14.72
N GLU A 97 4.73 14.68 13.72
CA GLU A 97 4.39 16.10 13.64
C GLU A 97 2.88 16.31 13.51
N ALA A 98 2.22 15.53 12.65
CA ALA A 98 0.78 15.58 12.46
C ALA A 98 0.02 15.25 13.75
N GLU A 99 0.44 14.25 14.53
CA GLU A 99 -0.21 13.88 15.79
C GLU A 99 -0.16 14.99 16.85
N GLN A 100 0.81 15.91 16.75
CA GLN A 100 0.93 17.07 17.65
C GLN A 100 0.14 18.29 17.16
N SER A 101 -0.38 18.24 15.92
CA SER A 101 -1.06 19.37 15.29
C SER A 101 -2.42 19.72 15.92
N HIS A 102 -2.90 20.92 15.62
CA HIS A 102 -4.26 21.32 15.95
C HIS A 102 -5.29 20.52 15.13
N GLU A 103 -4.99 20.23 13.87
CA GLU A 103 -5.81 19.44 12.95
C GLU A 103 -6.06 18.03 13.48
N TYR A 104 -5.06 17.36 14.04
CA TYR A 104 -5.24 16.03 14.64
C TYR A 104 -6.14 16.07 15.87
N ARG A 105 -5.97 17.08 16.74
CA ARG A 105 -6.87 17.29 17.89
C ARG A 105 -8.31 17.58 17.46
N ARG A 106 -8.50 18.31 16.35
CA ARG A 106 -9.82 18.51 15.74
C ARG A 106 -10.40 17.19 15.25
N MET A 107 -9.64 16.40 14.48
CA MET A 107 -10.08 15.08 14.02
C MET A 107 -10.55 14.19 15.18
N LEU A 108 -9.77 14.12 16.26
CA LEU A 108 -10.16 13.35 17.46
C LEU A 108 -11.45 13.88 18.09
N THR A 109 -11.67 15.20 18.06
CA THR A 109 -12.91 15.82 18.54
C THR A 109 -14.09 15.45 17.66
N SER A 110 -13.92 15.48 16.34
CA SER A 110 -14.94 15.05 15.38
C SER A 110 -15.28 13.57 15.55
N ILE A 111 -14.29 12.70 15.77
CA ILE A 111 -14.51 11.27 16.09
C ILE A 111 -15.36 11.11 17.35
N ARG A 112 -15.07 11.87 18.42
CA ARG A 112 -15.89 11.84 19.64
C ARG A 112 -17.32 12.31 19.38
N SER A 113 -17.52 13.33 18.55
CA SER A 113 -18.85 13.78 18.14
C SER A 113 -19.63 12.69 17.38
N VAL A 114 -18.99 12.02 16.41
CA VAL A 114 -19.61 10.90 15.68
C VAL A 114 -19.98 9.77 16.64
N THR A 115 -19.07 9.41 17.55
CA THR A 115 -19.28 8.37 18.56
C THR A 115 -20.50 8.72 19.44
N LYS A 116 -20.55 9.93 19.97
CA LYS A 116 -21.67 10.40 20.80
C LYS A 116 -23.00 10.35 20.04
N GLN A 117 -23.03 10.81 18.78
CA GLN A 117 -24.25 10.76 17.95
C GLN A 117 -24.68 9.32 17.68
N PHE A 118 -23.74 8.44 17.36
CA PHE A 118 -24.03 7.04 17.11
C PHE A 118 -24.63 6.35 18.34
N GLU A 119 -24.01 6.51 19.51
CA GLU A 119 -24.44 5.86 20.75
C GLU A 119 -25.79 6.39 21.23
N ALA A 120 -26.05 7.70 21.09
CA ALA A 120 -27.36 8.28 21.38
C ALA A 120 -28.48 7.73 20.49
N GLN A 121 -28.17 7.46 19.22
CA GLN A 121 -29.13 6.91 18.25
C GLN A 121 -29.28 5.38 18.33
N ASN A 122 -28.36 4.69 19.02
CA ASN A 122 -28.31 3.23 19.06
C ASN A 122 -28.02 2.72 20.48
N PRO A 123 -28.97 2.83 21.42
CA PRO A 123 -28.77 2.40 22.81
C PRO A 123 -28.30 0.94 22.92
N GLY A 124 -27.32 0.70 23.79
CA GLY A 124 -26.73 -0.63 24.00
C GLY A 124 -25.64 -1.01 22.98
N PHE A 125 -25.25 -0.10 22.08
CA PHE A 125 -24.12 -0.29 21.17
C PHE A 125 -23.12 0.85 21.33
N SER A 126 -21.85 0.55 21.07
CA SER A 126 -20.75 1.51 21.08
C SER A 126 -20.06 1.58 19.73
N LEU A 127 -19.40 2.71 19.48
CA LEU A 127 -18.63 2.94 18.26
C LEU A 127 -17.14 3.03 18.60
N TYR A 128 -16.38 2.02 18.17
CA TYR A 128 -14.92 2.07 18.24
C TYR A 128 -14.37 2.72 16.97
N ALA A 129 -13.43 3.64 17.11
CA ALA A 129 -12.76 4.30 16.00
C ALA A 129 -11.28 3.91 15.98
N ASN A 130 -10.85 3.25 14.91
CA ASN A 130 -9.44 2.97 14.68
C ASN A 130 -8.77 4.18 14.02
N THR A 131 -7.88 4.84 14.76
CA THR A 131 -7.06 5.98 14.30
C THR A 131 -5.61 5.61 14.03
N GLN A 132 -5.26 4.31 14.08
CA GLN A 132 -3.88 3.87 13.90
C GLN A 132 -3.39 4.16 12.49
N VAL A 133 -2.17 4.70 12.42
CA VAL A 133 -1.49 4.89 11.15
C VAL A 133 -1.19 3.55 10.48
N ARG A 134 -1.39 3.49 9.16
CA ARG A 134 -0.96 2.35 8.34
C ARG A 134 0.30 2.74 7.58
N THR A 135 1.46 2.45 8.15
CA THR A 135 2.78 2.75 7.55
C THR A 135 2.94 2.11 6.17
N LEU A 136 3.87 2.61 5.36
CA LEU A 136 4.18 2.03 4.06
C LEU A 136 4.65 0.57 4.22
N GLU A 137 5.43 0.27 5.25
CA GLU A 137 5.93 -1.07 5.59
C GLU A 137 4.79 -2.04 5.78
N LEU A 138 3.81 -1.68 6.62
CA LEU A 138 2.64 -2.52 6.87
C LEU A 138 1.76 -2.67 5.62
N GLN A 139 1.67 -1.62 4.78
CA GLN A 139 0.96 -1.71 3.50
C GLN A 139 1.65 -2.71 2.56
N LEU A 140 2.98 -2.66 2.45
CA LEU A 140 3.77 -3.58 1.62
C LEU A 140 3.66 -5.03 2.12
N GLU A 141 3.80 -5.24 3.43
CA GLU A 141 3.63 -6.56 4.05
C GLU A 141 2.27 -7.15 3.69
N ARG A 142 1.18 -6.41 3.96
CA ARG A 142 -0.18 -6.85 3.66
C ARG A 142 -0.42 -7.03 2.17
N TRP A 143 0.11 -6.13 1.33
CA TRP A 143 0.00 -6.22 -0.12
C TRP A 143 0.66 -7.48 -0.66
N ASN A 144 1.83 -7.84 -0.15
CA ASN A 144 2.55 -9.04 -0.57
C ASN A 144 1.90 -10.33 -0.01
N ALA A 145 1.39 -10.31 1.22
CA ALA A 145 0.83 -11.50 1.88
C ALA A 145 -0.64 -11.80 1.51
N ASN A 146 -1.43 -10.81 1.08
CA ASN A 146 -2.88 -11.00 0.91
C ASN A 146 -3.20 -11.86 -0.33
N PRO A 147 -3.91 -13.01 -0.20
CA PRO A 147 -4.24 -13.87 -1.32
C PRO A 147 -5.17 -13.23 -2.34
N ARG A 148 -6.15 -12.43 -1.89
CA ARG A 148 -7.12 -11.76 -2.77
C ARG A 148 -6.47 -10.65 -3.60
N VAL A 149 -5.44 -9.98 -3.08
CA VAL A 149 -4.59 -9.08 -3.90
C VAL A 149 -3.90 -9.89 -4.99
N GLY A 150 -3.37 -11.06 -4.67
CA GLY A 150 -2.76 -11.98 -5.64
C GLY A 150 -3.73 -12.42 -6.73
N SER A 151 -4.97 -12.78 -6.38
CA SER A 151 -5.99 -13.15 -7.36
C SER A 151 -6.29 -12.03 -8.36
N VAL A 152 -6.46 -10.79 -7.89
CA VAL A 152 -6.72 -9.64 -8.76
C VAL A 152 -5.48 -9.27 -9.59
N ALA A 153 -4.28 -9.42 -9.01
CA ALA A 153 -3.01 -9.21 -9.70
C ALA A 153 -2.82 -10.19 -10.86
N LEU A 154 -3.12 -11.47 -10.62
CA LEU A 154 -3.07 -12.51 -11.65
C LEU A 154 -4.12 -12.29 -12.75
N GLU A 155 -5.32 -11.80 -12.40
CA GLU A 155 -6.34 -11.42 -13.38
C GLU A 155 -5.82 -10.33 -14.33
N LEU A 156 -5.19 -9.29 -13.79
CA LEU A 156 -4.57 -8.22 -14.57
C LEU A 156 -3.42 -8.74 -15.44
N GLN A 157 -2.54 -9.58 -14.88
CA GLN A 157 -1.43 -10.17 -15.64
C GLN A 157 -1.94 -11.00 -16.82
N ASN A 158 -2.97 -11.83 -16.61
CA ASN A 158 -3.58 -12.62 -17.67
C ASN A 158 -4.25 -11.75 -18.75
N ALA A 159 -4.88 -10.64 -18.36
CA ALA A 159 -5.44 -9.67 -19.30
C ALA A 159 -4.35 -8.99 -20.12
N LEU A 160 -3.25 -8.57 -19.48
CA LEU A 160 -2.12 -7.98 -20.17
C LEU A 160 -1.44 -8.98 -21.12
N ALA A 161 -1.27 -10.24 -20.72
CA ALA A 161 -0.72 -11.27 -21.58
C ALA A 161 -1.55 -11.48 -22.86
N ARG A 162 -2.88 -11.31 -22.79
CA ARG A 162 -3.74 -11.31 -23.99
C ARG A 162 -3.50 -10.06 -24.84
N GLU A 163 -3.46 -8.88 -24.24
CA GLU A 163 -3.16 -7.62 -24.93
C GLU A 163 -1.83 -7.71 -25.70
N LEU A 164 -0.76 -8.15 -25.04
CA LEU A 164 0.58 -8.31 -25.61
C LEU A 164 0.65 -9.32 -26.76
N ARG A 165 -0.25 -10.33 -26.81
CA ARG A 165 -0.34 -11.26 -27.95
C ARG A 165 -1.12 -10.68 -29.11
N THR A 166 -2.15 -9.89 -28.83
CA THR A 166 -3.03 -9.31 -29.86
C THR A 166 -2.49 -8.03 -30.49
N ARG A 167 -1.58 -7.34 -29.79
CA ARG A 167 -0.98 -6.09 -30.23
C ARG A 167 0.53 -6.30 -30.38
N SER A 168 1.11 -5.70 -31.41
CA SER A 168 2.56 -5.74 -31.64
C SER A 168 3.28 -4.79 -30.68
N TYR A 169 3.56 -5.25 -29.46
CA TYR A 169 4.46 -4.57 -28.54
C TYR A 169 5.92 -4.88 -28.90
N PRO A 170 6.78 -3.85 -29.06
CA PRO A 170 8.18 -4.08 -29.37
C PRO A 170 8.91 -4.72 -28.17
N PRO A 171 9.88 -5.63 -28.36
CA PRO A 171 10.66 -6.19 -27.26
C PRO A 171 11.40 -5.13 -26.42
N ARG A 172 11.78 -4.00 -27.05
CA ARG A 172 12.36 -2.84 -26.38
C ARG A 172 11.28 -1.75 -26.25
N PRO A 173 10.96 -1.28 -25.03
CA PRO A 173 9.98 -0.23 -24.83
C PRO A 173 10.37 1.08 -25.55
N SER A 174 9.41 1.69 -26.24
CA SER A 174 9.48 3.05 -26.76
C SER A 174 8.49 3.93 -26.00
N GLU A 175 8.59 5.25 -26.15
CA GLU A 175 7.62 6.17 -25.56
C GLU A 175 6.17 5.83 -25.97
N GLU A 176 5.95 5.50 -27.24
CA GLU A 176 4.65 5.10 -27.75
C GLU A 176 4.14 3.79 -27.09
N SER A 177 5.00 2.77 -26.99
CA SER A 177 4.59 1.49 -26.42
C SER A 177 4.38 1.59 -24.90
N ILE A 178 5.14 2.44 -24.20
CA ILE A 178 4.92 2.78 -22.79
C ILE A 178 3.58 3.51 -22.62
N GLY A 179 3.26 4.47 -23.49
CA GLY A 179 1.98 5.17 -23.51
C GLY A 179 0.80 4.20 -23.68
N ARG A 180 0.93 3.24 -24.61
CA ARG A 180 -0.08 2.19 -24.82
C ARG A 180 -0.22 1.27 -23.62
N PHE A 181 0.89 0.82 -23.04
CA PHE A 181 0.92 0.00 -21.82
C PHE A 181 0.24 0.73 -20.64
N LYS A 182 0.58 2.00 -20.44
CA LYS A 182 -0.04 2.89 -19.45
C LYS A 182 -1.55 2.99 -19.65
N ALA A 183 -2.00 3.21 -20.88
CA ALA A 183 -3.41 3.31 -21.23
C ALA A 183 -4.16 2.01 -20.90
N PHE A 184 -3.61 0.85 -21.28
CA PHE A 184 -4.17 -0.46 -20.95
C PHE A 184 -4.35 -0.62 -19.43
N LEU A 185 -3.32 -0.32 -18.63
CA LEU A 185 -3.41 -0.44 -17.18
C LEU A 185 -4.53 0.43 -16.59
N VAL A 186 -4.64 1.68 -17.03
CA VAL A 186 -5.66 2.61 -16.52
C VAL A 186 -7.08 2.16 -16.91
N GLN A 187 -7.25 1.69 -18.14
CA GLN A 187 -8.56 1.28 -18.67
C GLN A 187 -9.02 -0.08 -18.15
N TRP A 188 -8.08 -0.98 -17.81
CA TRP A 188 -8.44 -2.29 -17.26
C TRP A 188 -9.24 -2.14 -15.97
N TYR A 189 -10.35 -2.88 -15.88
CA TYR A 189 -11.22 -2.91 -14.71
C TYR A 189 -11.28 -4.35 -14.18
N PRO A 190 -11.02 -4.57 -12.88
CA PRO A 190 -11.06 -5.91 -12.31
C PRO A 190 -12.49 -6.42 -12.20
N SER A 191 -12.68 -7.74 -12.31
CA SER A 191 -13.94 -8.40 -12.00
C SER A 191 -14.39 -8.17 -10.54
N THR A 192 -13.42 -8.06 -9.63
CA THR A 192 -13.63 -7.74 -8.21
C THR A 192 -12.60 -6.70 -7.75
N PRO A 193 -12.99 -5.62 -7.06
CA PRO A 193 -12.05 -4.64 -6.54
C PRO A 193 -10.96 -5.27 -5.66
N ALA A 194 -9.72 -4.83 -5.81
CA ALA A 194 -8.65 -5.22 -4.90
C ALA A 194 -9.03 -4.82 -3.46
N PRO A 195 -8.83 -5.71 -2.46
CA PRO A 195 -9.29 -5.48 -1.09
C PRO A 195 -8.41 -4.49 -0.32
N LEU A 196 -7.30 -4.05 -0.90
CA LEU A 196 -6.34 -3.13 -0.31
C LEU A 196 -5.98 -2.05 -1.33
N ALA A 197 -5.74 -0.83 -0.86
CA ALA A 197 -5.09 0.19 -1.65
C ALA A 197 -3.66 -0.26 -2.00
N ALA A 198 -3.15 0.17 -3.16
CA ALA A 198 -1.74 -0.03 -3.49
C ALA A 198 -0.84 0.62 -2.43
N PRO A 199 0.32 0.03 -2.10
CA PRO A 199 1.20 0.55 -1.07
C PRO A 199 1.56 2.01 -1.31
N GLY A 200 1.46 2.84 -0.28
CA GLY A 200 1.65 4.28 -0.37
C GLY A 200 0.36 5.06 -0.60
N LEU A 201 -0.70 4.46 -1.16
CA LEU A 201 -1.94 5.19 -1.52
C LEU A 201 -3.09 5.03 -0.50
N SER A 202 -2.85 4.41 0.64
CA SER A 202 -3.83 4.30 1.72
C SER A 202 -3.95 5.63 2.48
N ALA A 203 -5.17 6.16 2.64
CA ALA A 203 -5.43 7.36 3.44
C ALA A 203 -5.10 7.17 4.95
N HIS A 204 -5.09 5.92 5.43
CA HIS A 204 -4.54 5.58 6.77
C HIS A 204 -3.05 5.88 6.89
N GLY A 205 -2.31 5.92 5.78
CA GLY A 205 -0.89 6.29 5.75
C GLY A 205 -0.66 7.81 5.89
N GLN A 206 -1.73 8.62 5.90
CA GLN A 206 -1.67 10.06 6.10
C GLN A 206 -2.43 10.49 7.37
N LEU A 207 -2.75 9.56 8.29
CA LEU A 207 -3.61 9.84 9.46
C LEU A 207 -4.95 10.50 9.10
N ARG A 208 -5.47 10.23 7.91
CA ARG A 208 -6.69 10.87 7.40
C ARG A 208 -7.87 9.92 7.33
N ALA A 209 -7.65 8.61 7.38
CA ALA A 209 -8.74 7.65 7.40
C ALA A 209 -9.04 7.17 8.80
N VAL A 210 -10.32 7.02 9.10
CA VAL A 210 -10.84 6.42 10.33
C VAL A 210 -11.66 5.20 9.94
N GLY A 211 -11.35 4.07 10.56
CA GLY A 211 -12.13 2.84 10.43
C GLY A 211 -13.00 2.64 11.65
N PHE A 212 -14.32 2.72 11.51
CA PHE A 212 -15.24 2.49 12.62
C PHE A 212 -15.60 1.01 12.79
N GLN A 213 -15.87 0.60 14.02
CA GLN A 213 -16.38 -0.72 14.35
C GLN A 213 -17.55 -0.58 15.31
N ILE A 214 -18.56 -1.43 15.14
CA ILE A 214 -19.71 -1.47 16.03
C ILE A 214 -19.44 -2.52 17.09
N THR A 215 -19.53 -2.15 18.36
CA THR A 215 -19.36 -3.05 19.50
C THR A 215 -20.60 -3.08 20.37
N ARG A 216 -20.73 -4.14 21.18
CA ARG A 216 -21.71 -4.25 22.26
C ARG A 216 -21.03 -4.94 23.44
N GLY A 217 -20.73 -4.17 24.49
CA GLY A 217 -19.74 -4.59 25.48
C GLY A 217 -18.41 -4.90 24.78
N ASP A 218 -17.78 -6.01 25.13
CA ASP A 218 -16.49 -6.43 24.58
C ASP A 218 -16.57 -7.13 23.21
N ARG A 219 -17.78 -7.29 22.66
CA ARG A 219 -17.98 -8.01 21.40
C ARG A 219 -18.05 -7.06 20.21
N VAL A 220 -17.24 -7.32 19.20
CA VAL A 220 -17.38 -6.70 17.87
C VAL A 220 -18.61 -7.29 17.17
N ILE A 221 -19.57 -6.42 16.85
CA ILE A 221 -20.80 -6.73 16.11
C ILE A 221 -20.58 -6.54 14.61
N ALA A 222 -19.88 -5.47 14.23
CA ALA A 222 -19.52 -5.20 12.84
C ALA A 222 -18.07 -4.69 12.77
N GLY A 223 -17.19 -5.53 12.22
CA GLY A 223 -15.75 -5.27 12.10
C GLY A 223 -15.34 -4.76 10.72
N THR A 224 -14.04 -4.57 10.49
CA THR A 224 -13.49 -3.96 9.27
C THR A 224 -13.09 -4.98 8.19
N SER A 225 -13.89 -6.04 8.01
CA SER A 225 -13.61 -7.09 7.02
C SER A 225 -14.55 -6.98 5.82
N VAL A 226 -14.00 -6.75 4.63
CA VAL A 226 -14.76 -6.67 3.36
C VAL A 226 -15.59 -7.93 3.12
N ALA A 227 -15.07 -9.10 3.52
CA ALA A 227 -15.79 -10.37 3.37
C ALA A 227 -17.08 -10.46 4.21
N SER A 228 -17.22 -9.62 5.24
CA SER A 228 -18.36 -9.64 6.16
C SER A 228 -19.40 -8.54 5.90
N VAL A 229 -19.14 -7.62 4.96
CA VAL A 229 -19.94 -6.39 4.77
C VAL A 229 -21.44 -6.67 4.67
N VAL A 230 -21.85 -7.59 3.80
CA VAL A 230 -23.27 -7.89 3.58
C VAL A 230 -23.95 -8.34 4.89
N GLN A 231 -23.34 -9.29 5.60
CA GLN A 231 -23.96 -9.89 6.79
C GLN A 231 -23.82 -9.02 8.05
N ALA A 232 -22.67 -8.38 8.22
CA ALA A 232 -22.33 -7.66 9.43
C ALA A 232 -22.66 -6.17 9.37
N TRP A 233 -22.77 -5.56 8.19
CA TRP A 233 -23.01 -4.11 8.03
C TRP A 233 -24.29 -3.77 7.28
N GLU A 234 -24.55 -4.42 6.15
CA GLU A 234 -25.66 -4.06 5.26
C GLU A 234 -26.99 -4.59 5.77
N ARG A 235 -27.08 -5.91 5.95
CA ARG A 235 -28.30 -6.59 6.41
C ARG A 235 -28.82 -6.06 7.76
N PRO A 236 -27.99 -5.76 8.77
CA PRO A 236 -28.47 -5.17 10.02
C PRO A 236 -28.65 -3.64 9.96
N GLY A 237 -28.31 -2.99 8.85
CA GLY A 237 -28.45 -1.55 8.64
C GLY A 237 -27.41 -0.68 9.37
N TRP A 238 -26.27 -1.23 9.78
CA TRP A 238 -25.23 -0.48 10.50
C TRP A 238 -24.56 0.60 9.65
N HIS A 239 -24.39 0.36 8.35
CA HIS A 239 -23.83 1.35 7.43
C HIS A 239 -24.65 2.66 7.41
N GLU A 240 -25.99 2.56 7.30
CA GLU A 240 -26.87 3.73 7.34
C GLU A 240 -26.91 4.41 8.72
N LYS A 241 -26.85 3.63 9.80
CA LYS A 241 -26.78 4.17 11.16
C LYS A 241 -25.47 4.95 11.39
N LEU A 242 -24.35 4.42 10.95
CA LEU A 242 -23.06 5.11 11.01
C LEU A 242 -23.07 6.36 10.13
N ARG A 243 -23.55 6.27 8.88
CA ARG A 243 -23.66 7.41 7.97
C ARG A 243 -24.45 8.55 8.59
N ARG A 244 -25.62 8.27 9.18
CA ARG A 244 -26.45 9.27 9.87
C ARG A 244 -25.73 9.89 11.07
N ALA A 245 -25.01 9.10 11.86
CA ALA A 245 -24.22 9.62 12.98
C ALA A 245 -23.07 10.53 12.51
N VAL A 246 -22.41 10.19 11.40
CA VAL A 246 -21.38 11.03 10.77
C VAL A 246 -21.98 12.34 10.29
N GLU A 247 -23.09 12.29 9.55
CA GLU A 247 -23.78 13.49 9.06
C GLU A 247 -24.24 14.40 10.21
N ALA A 248 -24.80 13.83 11.28
CA ALA A 248 -25.23 14.58 12.47
C ALA A 248 -24.07 15.19 13.27
N ALA A 249 -22.87 14.60 13.20
CA ALA A 249 -21.69 15.10 13.89
C ALA A 249 -20.97 16.24 13.14
N GLY A 250 -21.28 16.43 11.85
CA GLY A 250 -20.74 17.48 11.00
C GLY A 250 -20.06 16.95 9.73
N GLY A 251 -19.94 17.81 8.71
CA GLY A 251 -19.45 17.47 7.37
C GLY A 251 -17.94 17.31 7.23
N GLU A 252 -17.20 17.02 8.29
CA GLU A 252 -15.72 16.93 8.25
C GLU A 252 -15.19 15.56 7.79
N PHE A 253 -16.06 14.57 7.70
CA PHE A 253 -15.75 13.23 7.19
C PHE A 253 -16.43 12.96 5.85
N VAL A 254 -15.66 12.42 4.89
CA VAL A 254 -16.15 11.97 3.59
C VAL A 254 -16.13 10.45 3.55
N GLY A 255 -17.26 9.84 3.23
CA GLY A 255 -17.40 8.39 3.15
C GLY A 255 -18.87 7.96 3.09
N PRO A 256 -19.15 6.65 3.17
CA PRO A 256 -18.17 5.57 3.27
C PRO A 256 -17.39 5.33 1.97
N LEU A 257 -16.28 4.60 2.05
CA LEU A 257 -15.53 4.16 0.85
C LEU A 257 -16.34 3.10 0.07
N ARG A 258 -16.54 3.32 -1.22
CA ARG A 258 -17.40 2.48 -2.09
C ARG A 258 -16.68 1.34 -2.80
N ALA A 259 -15.38 1.50 -3.10
CA ALA A 259 -14.60 0.52 -3.86
C ALA A 259 -13.17 0.39 -3.28
N PRO A 260 -12.87 -0.70 -2.54
CA PRO A 260 -13.81 -1.74 -2.10
C PRO A 260 -14.90 -1.19 -1.18
N ASN A 261 -16.04 -1.88 -1.08
CA ASN A 261 -17.15 -1.48 -0.22
C ASN A 261 -16.73 -1.62 1.26
N GLU A 262 -16.40 -0.49 1.89
CA GLU A 262 -15.98 -0.39 3.28
C GLU A 262 -16.90 0.61 4.01
N PRO A 263 -18.09 0.17 4.48
CA PRO A 263 -19.07 1.04 5.15
C PRO A 263 -18.55 1.69 6.45
N TRP A 264 -17.46 1.17 7.00
CA TRP A 264 -16.78 1.73 8.17
C TRP A 264 -15.76 2.83 7.85
N HIS A 265 -15.36 3.00 6.60
CA HIS A 265 -14.19 3.80 6.24
C HIS A 265 -14.58 5.22 5.86
N TYR A 266 -14.12 6.19 6.65
CA TYR A 266 -14.33 7.61 6.40
C TYR A 266 -13.00 8.34 6.36
N THR A 267 -12.88 9.33 5.48
CA THR A 267 -11.71 10.20 5.35
C THR A 267 -12.00 11.56 5.98
N TYR A 268 -11.19 11.97 6.95
CA TYR A 268 -11.22 13.31 7.53
C TYR A 268 -10.63 14.33 6.53
N VAL A 269 -11.34 15.43 6.35
CA VAL A 269 -10.94 16.53 5.47
C VAL A 269 -10.20 17.58 6.31
N TRP A 270 -8.89 17.71 6.08
CA TRP A 270 -8.09 18.72 6.76
C TRP A 270 -8.41 20.12 6.21
N SER A 271 -8.44 21.13 7.08
CA SER A 271 -8.73 22.53 6.69
C SER A 271 -7.78 23.04 5.61
N SER A 272 -6.51 22.65 5.65
CA SER A 272 -5.51 23.00 4.64
C SER A 272 -5.88 22.52 3.23
N GLN A 273 -6.63 21.42 3.11
CA GLN A 273 -7.05 20.89 1.81
C GLN A 273 -8.31 21.56 1.27
N VAL A 274 -9.20 22.03 2.16
CA VAL A 274 -10.32 22.88 1.75
C VAL A 274 -9.78 24.18 1.15
N ALA A 275 -8.75 24.76 1.76
CA ALA A 275 -8.09 25.96 1.25
C ALA A 275 -7.41 25.73 -0.11
N SER A 276 -6.69 24.61 -0.29
CA SER A 276 -6.05 24.28 -1.58
C SER A 276 -7.05 23.95 -2.70
N ALA A 277 -8.21 23.37 -2.39
CA ALA A 277 -9.25 23.08 -3.38
C ALA A 277 -10.01 24.35 -3.83
N SER A 278 -10.20 25.32 -2.94
CA SER A 278 -10.82 26.62 -3.25
C SER A 278 -9.86 27.62 -3.92
N ALA A 279 -8.56 27.33 -3.94
CA ALA A 279 -7.53 28.16 -4.57
C ALA A 279 -7.09 27.65 -5.95
N ALA A 280 -7.65 26.54 -6.43
CA ALA A 280 -7.45 26.09 -7.80
C ALA A 280 -8.44 26.83 -8.72
N PRO A 281 -7.98 27.53 -9.78
CA PRO A 281 -8.83 28.26 -10.71
C PRO A 281 -9.73 27.35 -11.55
#